data_AF-A0A7S0FPF6-F1
#
_entry.id   AF-A0A7S0FPF6-F1
#
_cell.length_a   1.000
_cell.length_b   1.000
_cell.length_c   1.000
_cell.angle_alpha   90.00
_cell.angle_beta   90.00
_cell.angle_gamma   90.00
#
_symmetry.space_group_name_H-M   'P 1'
#
loop_
_entity.id
_entity.type
_entity.pdbx_description
1 polymer ?
#
loop_
_entity_poly.entity_id
_entity_poly.type
_entity_poly.pdbx_seq_one_letter_code
_entity_poly.pdbx_strand_id
1 'polypeptide(L)'
;IDQVGKCVDTYEMGYWNTSRGEQLPEDDRRTMSFGSELPAYLRHQSFFVRCGSRGMYRPRGYSFMSEDPRVPPYSREAGLLWTESGIDGRYEFNTLEPAFQEVFANLLKYWVAYADIDGIRATAAGHVSADFAAYFATNLRFYAATLGKDNFLLVGEVDYDAPFKALQLGKVESPASMELPFRVDGALHELCGLYSALTPAYPSFPAGYPVLEASHMRHVAAGGTTAPSFYTNSDWADQMREGRALLSAQADISAAWTAVESKDTTRLLSQQRGSIGDEAWRLMVALAWQFTWYGIPELYNGVELAFSGLCFKDAKDRRRQIKLMREEGVSSMVAEHLMDACDHAQRVGLVDHGFSRQ
;
A
#
# COMPACT_ATOMS: atom_id res chain seq x y z
N ILE A 1 -8.80 -26.10 7.78
CA ILE A 1 -7.94 -25.17 8.54
C ILE A 1 -6.52 -25.71 8.52
N ASP A 2 -6.32 -26.98 8.90
CA ASP A 2 -5.01 -27.65 8.91
C ASP A 2 -4.28 -27.62 7.57
N GLN A 3 -4.95 -27.87 6.45
CA GLN A 3 -4.36 -27.76 5.10
C GLN A 3 -3.88 -26.33 4.78
N VAL A 4 -4.65 -25.32 5.18
CA VAL A 4 -4.29 -23.90 4.98
C VAL A 4 -3.04 -23.57 5.80
N GLY A 5 -3.00 -24.01 7.05
CA GLY A 5 -1.85 -23.83 7.94
C GLY A 5 -0.58 -24.46 7.37
N LYS A 6 -0.63 -25.74 6.98
CA LYS A 6 0.51 -26.43 6.36
C LYS A 6 1.03 -25.74 5.10
N CYS A 7 0.12 -25.28 4.25
CA CYS A 7 0.48 -24.52 3.05
C CYS A 7 1.23 -23.24 3.42
N VAL A 8 0.71 -22.44 4.36
CA VAL A 8 1.36 -21.21 4.83
C VAL A 8 2.72 -21.49 5.47
N ASP A 9 2.82 -22.52 6.32
CA ASP A 9 4.08 -22.94 6.94
C ASP A 9 5.12 -23.35 5.90
N THR A 10 4.69 -24.00 4.81
CA THR A 10 5.57 -24.36 3.68
C THR A 10 6.12 -23.12 2.97
N TYR A 11 5.30 -22.09 2.75
CA TYR A 11 5.76 -20.81 2.20
C TYR A 11 6.74 -20.12 3.15
N GLU A 12 6.47 -20.16 4.47
CA GLU A 12 7.35 -19.58 5.48
C GLU A 12 8.71 -20.28 5.52
N MET A 13 8.72 -21.61 5.62
CA MET A 13 9.96 -22.39 5.55
C MET A 13 10.72 -22.12 4.24
N GLY A 14 9.99 -21.99 3.13
CA GLY A 14 10.54 -21.61 1.85
C GLY A 14 11.27 -20.27 1.89
N TYR A 15 10.61 -19.23 2.40
CA TYR A 15 11.19 -17.90 2.47
C TYR A 15 12.44 -17.83 3.33
N TRP A 16 12.45 -18.55 4.45
CA TRP A 16 13.55 -18.54 5.42
C TRP A 16 14.70 -19.45 5.07
N ASN A 17 14.44 -20.62 4.47
CA ASN A 17 15.41 -21.71 4.43
C ASN A 17 15.79 -22.17 3.01
N THR A 18 15.19 -21.61 1.96
CA THR A 18 15.43 -22.04 0.57
C THR A 18 16.01 -20.94 -0.29
N SER A 19 16.73 -21.31 -1.34
CA SER A 19 17.28 -20.37 -2.31
C SER A 19 16.18 -19.75 -3.18
N ARG A 20 16.42 -18.56 -3.74
CA ARG A 20 15.55 -17.99 -4.77
C ARG A 20 15.45 -18.96 -5.96
N GLY A 21 14.23 -19.31 -6.35
CA GLY A 21 13.94 -20.27 -7.43
C GLY A 21 13.88 -21.74 -7.03
N GLU A 22 14.14 -22.05 -5.77
CA GLU A 22 13.85 -23.39 -5.26
C GLU A 22 12.34 -23.63 -5.23
N GLN A 23 11.91 -24.78 -5.74
CA GLN A 23 10.50 -25.14 -5.81
C GLN A 23 9.99 -25.54 -4.42
N LEU A 24 8.86 -24.96 -4.05
CA LEU A 24 8.16 -25.28 -2.82
C LEU A 24 7.14 -26.41 -3.06
N PRO A 25 6.94 -27.33 -2.09
CA PRO A 25 5.94 -28.39 -2.18
C PRO A 25 4.54 -27.89 -2.58
N GLU A 26 3.83 -28.68 -3.38
CA GLU A 26 2.50 -28.34 -3.93
C GLU A 26 1.34 -29.05 -3.23
N ASP A 27 1.59 -30.08 -2.41
CA ASP A 27 0.58 -31.04 -1.93
C ASP A 27 -0.61 -30.40 -1.19
N ASP A 28 -0.39 -29.26 -0.51
CA ASP A 28 -1.41 -28.55 0.26
C ASP A 28 -2.08 -27.38 -0.49
N ARG A 29 -1.79 -27.21 -1.79
CA ARG A 29 -2.30 -26.10 -2.62
C ARG A 29 -3.58 -26.46 -3.35
N ARG A 30 -4.51 -25.50 -3.40
CA ARG A 30 -5.74 -25.59 -4.21
C ARG A 30 -5.39 -25.45 -5.68
N THR A 31 -6.15 -26.10 -6.57
CA THR A 31 -6.06 -25.84 -8.01
C THR A 31 -6.96 -24.67 -8.37
N MET A 32 -6.46 -23.75 -9.20
CA MET A 32 -7.25 -22.65 -9.74
C MET A 32 -7.82 -23.00 -11.10
N SER A 33 -9.06 -22.58 -11.35
CA SER A 33 -9.61 -22.38 -12.67
C SER A 33 -9.28 -20.96 -13.13
N PHE A 34 -8.85 -20.81 -14.39
CA PHE A 34 -8.55 -19.49 -14.96
C PHE A 34 -9.71 -19.01 -15.83
N GLY A 35 -10.15 -17.77 -15.63
CA GLY A 35 -11.07 -17.09 -16.52
C GLY A 35 -10.44 -16.73 -17.87
N SER A 36 -11.27 -16.23 -18.79
CA SER A 36 -10.82 -15.77 -20.11
C SER A 36 -10.19 -14.38 -20.09
N GLU A 37 -10.38 -13.61 -19.02
CA GLU A 37 -9.90 -12.23 -18.90
C GLU A 37 -8.40 -12.18 -18.55
N LEU A 38 -7.89 -13.19 -17.85
CA LEU A 38 -6.51 -13.17 -17.38
C LEU A 38 -5.62 -13.37 -18.61
N PRO A 39 -4.61 -12.54 -18.86
CA PRO A 39 -3.72 -12.78 -19.99
C PRO A 39 -3.10 -14.18 -19.92
N ALA A 40 -3.00 -14.87 -21.06
CA ALA A 40 -2.58 -16.28 -21.09
C ALA A 40 -1.22 -16.52 -20.41
N TYR A 41 -0.30 -15.55 -20.49
CA TYR A 41 1.02 -15.60 -19.85
C TYR A 41 0.98 -15.47 -18.31
N LEU A 42 -0.14 -15.07 -17.71
CA LEU A 42 -0.35 -15.06 -16.26
C LEU A 42 -1.15 -16.28 -15.76
N ARG A 43 -1.67 -17.13 -16.66
CA ARG A 43 -2.47 -18.32 -16.31
C ARG A 43 -1.58 -19.50 -15.90
N HIS A 44 -0.79 -19.32 -14.85
CA HIS A 44 0.08 -20.36 -14.31
C HIS A 44 -0.17 -20.58 -12.82
N GLN A 45 -0.37 -21.85 -12.42
CA GLN A 45 -0.72 -22.19 -11.04
C GLN A 45 0.32 -21.71 -10.02
N SER A 46 1.62 -21.72 -10.38
CA SER A 46 2.69 -21.29 -9.47
C SER A 46 2.72 -19.78 -9.23
N PHE A 47 2.05 -18.98 -10.06
CA PHE A 47 2.03 -17.51 -9.93
C PHE A 47 1.10 -17.05 -8.81
N PHE A 48 0.39 -17.97 -8.16
CA PHE A 48 -0.57 -17.65 -7.11
C PHE A 48 -0.27 -18.44 -5.84
N VAL A 49 -0.48 -17.78 -4.70
CA VAL A 49 -0.55 -18.44 -3.40
C VAL A 49 -1.91 -19.11 -3.30
N ARG A 50 -1.92 -20.43 -3.40
CA ARG A 50 -3.15 -21.24 -3.50
C ARG A 50 -3.54 -21.92 -2.18
N CYS A 51 -3.21 -21.32 -1.05
CA CYS A 51 -3.52 -21.89 0.27
C CYS A 51 -5.02 -21.79 0.65
N GLY A 52 -5.82 -21.01 -0.09
CA GLY A 52 -7.27 -20.82 0.11
C GLY A 52 -7.63 -19.49 0.76
N SER A 53 -8.93 -19.23 0.96
CA SER A 53 -9.52 -17.92 1.34
C SER A 53 -9.11 -17.35 2.71
N ARG A 54 -8.16 -18.00 3.40
CA ARG A 54 -7.60 -17.59 4.70
C ARG A 54 -6.07 -17.67 4.74
N GLY A 55 -5.44 -18.12 3.65
CA GLY A 55 -4.01 -18.37 3.56
C GLY A 55 -3.29 -17.27 2.81
N MET A 56 -3.46 -16.01 3.24
CA MET A 56 -2.56 -14.95 2.82
C MET A 56 -1.22 -15.19 3.52
N TYR A 57 -0.14 -15.25 2.74
CA TYR A 57 1.19 -15.53 3.25
C TYR A 57 1.90 -14.20 3.52
N ARG A 58 2.34 -13.98 4.76
CA ARG A 58 3.29 -12.92 5.10
C ARG A 58 4.48 -13.50 5.85
N PRO A 59 5.71 -13.21 5.40
CA PRO A 59 6.91 -13.54 6.15
C PRO A 59 6.84 -13.13 7.62
N ARG A 60 7.26 -13.98 8.56
CA ARG A 60 7.17 -13.80 10.03
C ARG A 60 5.76 -13.82 10.64
N GLY A 61 4.82 -14.50 9.98
CA GLY A 61 3.69 -15.05 10.72
C GLY A 61 2.66 -14.04 11.22
N TYR A 62 2.42 -12.96 10.47
CA TYR A 62 1.07 -12.39 10.48
C TYR A 62 0.13 -13.39 9.80
N SER A 63 -0.19 -14.45 10.54
CA SER A 63 -1.26 -15.35 10.17
C SER A 63 -2.56 -14.59 10.38
N PHE A 64 -3.40 -14.51 9.35
CA PHE A 64 -4.78 -14.06 9.53
C PHE A 64 -5.60 -14.98 10.43
N MET A 65 -5.04 -16.12 10.84
CA MET A 65 -5.66 -17.00 11.81
C MET A 65 -5.48 -16.52 13.25
N SER A 66 -4.52 -15.65 13.57
CA SER A 66 -4.54 -14.97 14.87
C SER A 66 -5.47 -13.76 14.78
N GLU A 67 -6.67 -13.93 15.34
CA GLU A 67 -7.57 -12.83 15.63
C GLU A 67 -6.94 -11.90 16.68
N ASP A 68 -5.84 -11.19 16.38
CA ASP A 68 -5.43 -10.07 17.23
C ASP A 68 -6.41 -8.91 16.95
N PRO A 69 -7.30 -8.56 17.89
CA PRO A 69 -8.26 -7.48 17.71
C PRO A 69 -7.60 -6.10 17.61
N ARG A 70 -6.29 -5.99 17.90
CA ARG A 70 -5.51 -4.76 17.74
C ARG A 70 -4.97 -4.58 16.32
N VAL A 71 -4.97 -5.63 15.51
CA VAL A 71 -4.55 -5.58 14.11
C VAL A 71 -5.72 -5.03 13.29
N PRO A 72 -5.63 -3.79 12.78
CA PRO A 72 -6.73 -3.13 12.09
C PRO A 72 -7.17 -3.99 10.90
N PRO A 73 -8.48 -4.18 10.65
CA PRO A 73 -8.97 -5.09 9.62
C PRO A 73 -8.44 -4.78 8.19
N TYR A 74 -7.84 -3.62 7.94
CA TYR A 74 -7.20 -3.20 6.66
C TYR A 74 -6.00 -4.04 6.31
N SER A 75 -5.28 -4.48 7.34
CA SER A 75 -4.21 -5.45 7.16
C SER A 75 -4.74 -6.83 6.74
N ARG A 76 -6.07 -7.08 6.76
CA ARG A 76 -6.73 -8.37 6.45
C ARG A 76 -7.21 -8.55 5.02
N GLU A 77 -7.05 -7.56 4.17
CA GLU A 77 -7.30 -7.71 2.74
C GLU A 77 -6.02 -7.38 2.00
N ALA A 78 -5.21 -8.42 1.77
CA ALA A 78 -4.11 -8.37 0.83
C ALA A 78 -4.33 -9.40 -0.28
N GLY A 79 -3.87 -9.02 -1.45
CA GLY A 79 -4.16 -9.65 -2.73
C GLY A 79 -4.33 -8.54 -3.73
N LEU A 80 -3.56 -8.57 -4.82
CA LEU A 80 -3.96 -7.89 -6.03
C LEU A 80 -5.27 -8.57 -6.46
N LEU A 81 -6.40 -8.03 -6.01
CA LEU A 81 -7.71 -8.51 -6.35
C LEU A 81 -7.97 -8.10 -7.79
N TRP A 82 -7.42 -8.87 -8.73
CA TRP A 82 -7.99 -8.89 -10.06
C TRP A 82 -9.39 -9.47 -9.90
N THR A 83 -10.38 -8.59 -9.93
CA THR A 83 -11.79 -8.94 -9.81
C THR A 83 -12.26 -9.53 -11.13
N GLU A 84 -11.66 -10.64 -11.56
CA GLU A 84 -12.28 -11.42 -12.62
C GLU A 84 -13.58 -11.99 -12.12
N SER A 85 -14.60 -11.81 -12.93
CA SER A 85 -15.82 -12.59 -12.83
C SER A 85 -15.52 -14.01 -13.31
N GLY A 86 -14.97 -14.86 -12.43
CA GLY A 86 -14.70 -16.27 -12.77
C GLY A 86 -13.50 -16.95 -12.11
N ILE A 87 -12.68 -16.25 -11.31
CA ILE A 87 -11.71 -16.93 -10.45
C ILE A 87 -12.46 -17.46 -9.22
N ASP A 88 -12.36 -18.77 -8.97
CA ASP A 88 -12.96 -19.41 -7.78
C ASP A 88 -12.20 -19.01 -6.49
N GLY A 89 -12.46 -17.80 -5.99
CA GLY A 89 -11.89 -17.25 -4.77
C GLY A 89 -10.88 -16.12 -5.00
N ARG A 90 -10.50 -15.44 -3.91
CA ARG A 90 -9.46 -14.40 -3.91
C ARG A 90 -8.11 -15.07 -3.69
N TYR A 91 -7.18 -14.96 -4.65
CA TYR A 91 -5.82 -15.49 -4.56
C TYR A 91 -4.80 -14.37 -4.61
N GLU A 92 -3.75 -14.47 -3.81
CA GLU A 92 -2.61 -13.56 -3.88
C GLU A 92 -1.62 -14.03 -4.94
N PHE A 93 -0.87 -13.11 -5.53
CA PHE A 93 0.26 -13.49 -6.37
C PHE A 93 1.38 -14.09 -5.52
N ASN A 94 1.99 -15.17 -6.01
CA ASN A 94 3.16 -15.78 -5.41
C ASN A 94 4.41 -14.95 -5.74
N THR A 95 4.70 -14.00 -4.88
CA THR A 95 5.85 -13.11 -5.02
C THR A 95 7.20 -13.81 -4.80
N LEU A 96 7.20 -15.05 -4.30
CA LEU A 96 8.42 -15.87 -4.18
C LEU A 96 8.81 -16.60 -5.48
N GLU A 97 7.94 -16.63 -6.49
CA GLU A 97 8.16 -17.33 -7.75
C GLU A 97 8.98 -16.47 -8.72
N PRO A 98 10.23 -16.84 -9.08
CA PRO A 98 11.05 -16.01 -9.95
C PRO A 98 10.47 -15.80 -11.34
N ALA A 99 9.78 -16.80 -11.90
CA ALA A 99 9.12 -16.64 -13.20
C ALA A 99 8.00 -15.57 -13.12
N PHE A 100 7.28 -15.50 -12.00
CA PHE A 100 6.30 -14.44 -11.77
C PHE A 100 6.98 -13.08 -11.61
N GLN A 101 8.05 -12.99 -10.81
CA GLN A 101 8.85 -11.78 -10.63
C GLN A 101 9.30 -11.19 -11.98
N GLU A 102 9.83 -12.05 -12.87
CA GLU A 102 10.30 -11.66 -14.20
C GLU A 102 9.16 -11.21 -15.11
N VAL A 103 8.10 -12.02 -15.25
CA VAL A 103 6.94 -11.70 -16.09
C VAL A 103 6.29 -10.39 -15.65
N PHE A 104 6.12 -10.20 -14.33
CA PHE A 104 5.52 -9.00 -13.78
C PHE A 104 6.43 -7.78 -14.00
N ALA A 105 7.73 -7.87 -13.73
CA ALA A 105 8.67 -6.78 -14.00
C ALA A 105 8.69 -6.41 -15.49
N ASN A 106 8.69 -7.39 -16.40
CA ASN A 106 8.68 -7.14 -17.84
C ASN A 106 7.38 -6.48 -18.33
N LEU A 107 6.22 -6.82 -17.73
CA LEU A 107 4.96 -6.12 -18.00
C LEU A 107 5.07 -4.63 -17.68
N LEU A 108 5.73 -4.26 -16.59
CA LEU A 108 5.90 -2.85 -16.22
C LEU A 108 6.99 -2.17 -17.05
N LYS A 109 8.08 -2.86 -17.40
CA LYS A 109 9.09 -2.35 -18.36
C LYS A 109 8.46 -2.01 -19.71
N TYR A 110 7.48 -2.80 -20.18
CA TYR A 110 6.72 -2.47 -21.39
C TYR A 110 6.08 -1.09 -21.28
N TRP A 111 5.41 -0.76 -20.18
CA TRP A 111 4.79 0.56 -20.01
C TRP A 111 5.82 1.69 -19.89
N VAL A 112 6.96 1.44 -19.24
CA VAL A 112 8.09 2.38 -19.20
C VAL A 112 8.55 2.74 -20.61
N ALA A 113 8.70 1.77 -21.50
CA ALA A 113 9.16 2.04 -22.86
C ALA A 113 8.05 2.52 -23.80
N TYR A 114 6.87 1.92 -23.74
CA TYR A 114 5.78 2.16 -24.67
C TYR A 114 5.12 3.52 -24.45
N ALA A 115 4.85 3.86 -23.18
CA ALA A 115 4.19 5.10 -22.80
C ALA A 115 5.17 6.16 -22.30
N ASP A 116 6.47 5.86 -22.30
CA ASP A 116 7.54 6.75 -21.83
C ASP A 116 7.33 7.29 -20.40
N ILE A 117 6.67 6.51 -19.53
CA ILE A 117 6.35 6.95 -18.16
C ILE A 117 7.63 7.21 -17.35
N ASP A 118 7.59 8.20 -16.47
CA ASP A 118 8.75 8.61 -15.65
C ASP A 118 8.78 7.98 -14.26
N GLY A 119 7.75 7.22 -13.92
CA GLY A 119 7.69 6.57 -12.63
C GLY A 119 6.50 5.64 -12.43
N ILE A 120 6.56 4.87 -11.35
CA ILE A 120 5.54 3.91 -10.94
C ILE A 120 5.29 4.04 -9.44
N ARG A 121 4.00 4.14 -9.06
CA ARG A 121 3.52 3.93 -7.70
C ARG A 121 3.03 2.49 -7.57
N ALA A 122 3.78 1.64 -6.90
CA ALA A 122 3.41 0.26 -6.65
C ALA A 122 2.41 0.20 -5.50
N THR A 123 1.17 -0.18 -5.80
CA THR A 123 0.15 -0.40 -4.77
C THR A 123 0.48 -1.61 -3.93
N ALA A 124 0.07 -1.59 -2.66
CA ALA A 124 0.14 -2.75 -1.78
C ALA A 124 1.56 -3.35 -1.68
N ALA A 125 2.61 -2.54 -1.85
CA ALA A 125 4.00 -2.97 -1.80
C ALA A 125 4.41 -3.52 -0.41
N GLY A 126 3.68 -3.17 0.65
CA GLY A 126 3.85 -3.80 1.97
C GLY A 126 3.42 -5.28 2.01
N HIS A 127 2.68 -5.75 1.01
CA HIS A 127 2.14 -7.11 0.93
C HIS A 127 2.94 -8.05 0.02
N VAL A 128 4.01 -7.59 -0.60
CA VAL A 128 4.91 -8.44 -1.40
C VAL A 128 6.14 -8.81 -0.58
N SER A 129 6.77 -9.93 -0.89
CA SER A 129 8.01 -10.32 -0.21
C SER A 129 9.15 -9.32 -0.48
N ALA A 130 10.12 -9.22 0.44
CA ALA A 130 11.22 -8.25 0.28
C ALA A 130 12.15 -8.61 -0.89
N ASP A 131 12.30 -9.89 -1.22
CA ASP A 131 13.03 -10.34 -2.41
C ASP A 131 12.33 -9.94 -3.70
N PHE A 132 10.99 -10.01 -3.75
CA PHE A 132 10.21 -9.50 -4.87
C PHE A 132 10.38 -7.99 -5.02
N ALA A 133 10.23 -7.23 -3.92
CA ALA A 133 10.38 -5.79 -3.92
C ALA A 133 11.77 -5.39 -4.46
N ALA A 134 12.82 -6.09 -3.99
CA ALA A 134 14.18 -5.85 -4.44
C ALA A 134 14.35 -6.16 -5.94
N TYR A 135 13.91 -7.34 -6.39
CA TYR A 135 14.00 -7.74 -7.79
C TYR A 135 13.24 -6.77 -8.70
N PHE A 136 11.97 -6.50 -8.37
CA PHE A 136 11.08 -5.65 -9.16
C PHE A 136 11.64 -4.23 -9.28
N ALA A 137 11.99 -3.60 -8.16
CA ALA A 137 12.45 -2.22 -8.15
C ALA A 137 13.81 -2.04 -8.81
N THR A 138 14.77 -2.93 -8.52
CA THR A 138 16.10 -2.88 -9.15
C THR A 138 15.97 -3.05 -10.66
N ASN A 139 15.22 -4.05 -11.13
CA ASN A 139 15.08 -4.30 -12.57
C ASN A 139 14.36 -3.18 -13.31
N LEU A 140 13.35 -2.55 -12.71
CA LEU A 140 12.66 -1.41 -13.33
C LEU A 140 13.56 -0.19 -13.41
N ARG A 141 14.23 0.17 -12.32
CA ARG A 141 15.14 1.33 -12.29
C ARG A 141 16.33 1.12 -13.21
N PHE A 142 16.90 -0.08 -13.23
CA PHE A 142 17.98 -0.43 -14.17
C PHE A 142 17.52 -0.33 -15.62
N TYR A 143 16.35 -0.90 -15.95
CA TYR A 143 15.79 -0.78 -17.30
C TYR A 143 15.52 0.68 -17.69
N ALA A 144 14.92 1.48 -16.79
CA ALA A 144 14.68 2.89 -17.04
C ALA A 144 16.00 3.66 -17.28
N ALA A 145 17.06 3.36 -16.52
CA ALA A 145 18.39 3.92 -16.74
C ALA A 145 18.95 3.53 -18.13
N THR A 146 18.72 2.31 -18.62
CA THR A 146 19.11 1.93 -20.01
C THR A 146 18.38 2.73 -21.09
N LEU A 147 17.26 3.35 -20.75
CA LEU A 147 16.50 4.27 -21.61
C LEU A 147 16.89 5.74 -21.38
N GLY A 148 17.88 6.04 -20.54
CA GLY A 148 18.32 7.40 -20.20
C GLY A 148 17.48 8.08 -19.10
N LYS A 149 16.61 7.34 -18.40
CA LYS A 149 15.83 7.84 -17.27
C LYS A 149 16.55 7.59 -15.95
N ASP A 150 17.62 8.35 -15.69
CA ASP A 150 18.49 8.17 -14.52
C ASP A 150 17.78 8.47 -13.17
N ASN A 151 16.68 9.24 -13.21
CA ASN A 151 15.88 9.62 -12.04
C ASN A 151 14.47 9.01 -12.08
N PHE A 152 14.33 7.77 -12.52
CA PHE A 152 13.03 7.09 -12.58
C PHE A 152 12.37 6.98 -11.20
N LEU A 153 11.20 7.60 -11.04
CA LEU A 153 10.50 7.69 -9.76
C LEU A 153 9.81 6.36 -9.45
N LEU A 154 10.21 5.70 -8.36
CA LEU A 154 9.61 4.43 -7.98
C LEU A 154 9.25 4.45 -6.49
N VAL A 155 7.96 4.34 -6.19
CA VAL A 155 7.43 4.47 -4.83
C VAL A 155 6.54 3.29 -4.50
N GLY A 156 6.75 2.66 -3.35
CA GLY A 156 5.93 1.55 -2.86
C GLY A 156 4.94 1.98 -1.79
N GLU A 157 3.68 1.59 -1.90
CA GLU A 157 2.72 1.67 -0.79
C GLU A 157 3.05 0.59 0.25
N VAL A 158 3.93 0.93 1.19
CA VAL A 158 4.40 0.01 2.23
C VAL A 158 3.74 0.38 3.55
N ASP A 159 2.93 -0.55 4.07
CA ASP A 159 2.42 -0.46 5.43
C ASP A 159 3.56 -0.54 6.44
N TYR A 160 3.47 0.29 7.48
CA TYR A 160 4.59 0.53 8.39
C TYR A 160 4.89 -0.57 9.40
N ASP A 161 4.06 -1.60 9.44
CA ASP A 161 4.28 -2.82 10.21
C ASP A 161 4.67 -4.02 9.32
N ALA A 162 4.98 -3.77 8.04
CA ALA A 162 5.44 -4.82 7.15
C ALA A 162 6.74 -5.46 7.70
N PRO A 163 6.79 -6.80 7.78
CA PRO A 163 8.03 -7.53 8.01
C PRO A 163 9.08 -7.07 7.01
N PHE A 164 10.27 -6.68 7.49
CA PHE A 164 11.36 -6.16 6.64
C PHE A 164 11.03 -4.89 5.85
N LYS A 165 10.13 -4.02 6.34
CA LYS A 165 9.81 -2.72 5.73
C LYS A 165 11.03 -1.93 5.28
N ALA A 166 12.11 -1.94 6.06
CA ALA A 166 13.35 -1.26 5.74
C ALA A 166 13.96 -1.76 4.42
N LEU A 167 13.95 -3.08 4.21
CA LEU A 167 14.47 -3.71 3.00
C LEU A 167 13.54 -3.46 1.81
N GLN A 168 12.22 -3.55 2.03
CA GLN A 168 11.23 -3.16 1.01
C GLN A 168 11.43 -1.70 0.60
N LEU A 169 11.79 -0.81 1.54
CA LEU A 169 12.05 0.60 1.34
C LEU A 169 13.53 0.92 1.06
N GLY A 170 14.25 -0.01 0.43
CA GLY A 170 15.52 0.25 -0.24
C GLY A 170 16.75 0.22 0.67
N LYS A 171 16.61 -0.13 1.95
CA LYS A 171 17.78 -0.34 2.80
C LYS A 171 18.40 -1.70 2.48
N VAL A 172 19.73 -1.74 2.44
CA VAL A 172 20.49 -2.99 2.25
C VAL A 172 20.60 -3.75 3.58
N GLU A 173 20.67 -3.02 4.69
CA GLU A 173 20.82 -3.61 6.03
C GLU A 173 19.47 -3.93 6.66
N SER A 174 19.39 -5.11 7.27
CA SER A 174 18.32 -5.42 8.22
C SER A 174 18.33 -4.40 9.37
N PRO A 175 17.18 -4.05 9.97
CA PRO A 175 17.18 -3.37 11.26
C PRO A 175 18.10 -4.10 12.24
N ALA A 176 19.02 -3.37 12.89
CA ALA A 176 20.09 -3.94 13.70
C ALA A 176 19.55 -5.01 14.65
N SER A 177 20.03 -6.27 14.50
CA SER A 177 19.70 -7.52 15.23
C SER A 177 18.81 -8.58 14.54
N MET A 178 18.38 -8.40 13.28
CA MET A 178 17.49 -9.36 12.61
C MET A 178 18.20 -10.18 11.52
N GLU A 179 18.16 -11.51 11.63
CA GLU A 179 18.59 -12.41 10.54
C GLU A 179 17.74 -12.20 9.29
N LEU A 180 18.40 -12.15 8.14
CA LEU A 180 17.75 -12.05 6.83
C LEU A 180 17.21 -13.43 6.38
N PRO A 181 16.03 -13.47 5.77
CA PRO A 181 15.55 -14.67 5.08
C PRO A 181 16.52 -15.05 3.96
N PHE A 182 16.79 -16.34 3.79
CA PHE A 182 17.76 -16.83 2.78
C PHE A 182 17.40 -16.38 1.36
N ARG A 183 16.10 -16.28 1.03
CA ARG A 183 15.66 -15.73 -0.26
C ARG A 183 15.99 -14.26 -0.46
N VAL A 184 15.87 -13.45 0.60
CA VAL A 184 16.18 -12.02 0.55
C VAL A 184 17.68 -11.82 0.39
N ASP A 185 18.47 -12.53 1.19
CA ASP A 185 19.94 -12.50 1.10
C ASP A 185 20.41 -12.91 -0.31
N GLY A 186 19.89 -14.03 -0.83
CA GLY A 186 20.17 -14.50 -2.18
C GLY A 186 19.77 -13.49 -3.27
N ALA A 187 18.60 -12.86 -3.16
CA ALA A 187 18.16 -11.84 -4.12
C ALA A 187 19.05 -10.59 -4.08
N LEU A 188 19.41 -10.10 -2.88
CA LEU A 188 20.32 -8.96 -2.73
C LEU A 188 21.71 -9.27 -3.28
N HIS A 189 22.19 -10.50 -3.11
CA HIS A 189 23.45 -10.94 -3.69
C HIS A 189 23.41 -10.97 -5.22
N GLU A 190 22.38 -11.61 -5.81
CA GLU A 190 22.18 -11.71 -7.26
C GLU A 190 22.07 -10.33 -7.93
N LEU A 191 21.33 -9.41 -7.29
CA LEU A 191 21.05 -8.08 -7.82
C LEU A 191 22.16 -7.05 -7.57
N CYS A 192 23.20 -7.40 -6.80
CA CYS A 192 24.27 -6.49 -6.38
C CYS A 192 24.90 -5.70 -7.52
N GLY A 193 25.22 -6.38 -8.63
CA GLY A 193 25.78 -5.72 -9.81
C GLY A 193 24.83 -4.73 -10.46
N LEU A 194 23.51 -4.97 -10.40
CA LEU A 194 22.51 -4.08 -11.01
C LEU A 194 22.26 -2.85 -10.15
N TYR A 195 21.94 -3.02 -8.86
CA TYR A 195 21.64 -1.85 -8.03
C TYR A 195 22.88 -1.02 -7.70
N SER A 196 24.08 -1.62 -7.65
CA SER A 196 25.33 -0.87 -7.45
C SER A 196 25.69 0.02 -8.65
N ALA A 197 25.14 -0.28 -9.84
CA ALA A 197 25.28 0.56 -11.03
C ALA A 197 24.29 1.73 -11.06
N LEU A 198 23.28 1.74 -10.17
CA LEU A 198 22.31 2.83 -10.06
C LEU A 198 22.84 3.95 -9.17
N THR A 199 22.38 5.17 -9.45
CA THR A 199 22.59 6.32 -8.56
C THR A 199 21.23 6.89 -8.12
N PRO A 200 20.86 6.83 -6.83
CA PRO A 200 21.57 6.14 -5.75
C PRO A 200 21.38 4.61 -5.77
N ALA A 201 22.33 3.88 -5.18
CA ALA A 201 22.43 2.42 -5.24
C ALA A 201 21.51 1.69 -4.24
N TYR A 202 20.20 1.83 -4.41
CA TYR A 202 19.20 1.13 -3.58
C TYR A 202 18.70 -0.16 -4.23
N PRO A 203 18.66 -1.30 -3.51
CA PRO A 203 18.22 -2.58 -4.04
C PRO A 203 16.70 -2.74 -4.18
N SER A 204 15.88 -1.86 -3.59
CA SER A 204 14.41 -1.95 -3.60
C SER A 204 13.77 -0.58 -3.88
N PHE A 205 12.48 -0.40 -3.59
CA PHE A 205 11.80 0.90 -3.62
C PHE A 205 12.60 1.91 -2.80
N PRO A 206 13.14 3.00 -3.42
CA PRO A 206 13.89 4.01 -2.67
C PRO A 206 13.08 4.65 -1.55
N ALA A 207 11.77 4.76 -1.77
CA ALA A 207 10.85 5.47 -0.91
C ALA A 207 9.44 4.87 -0.93
N GLY A 208 8.65 5.25 0.06
CA GLY A 208 7.31 4.75 0.32
C GLY A 208 6.22 5.79 0.14
N TYR A 209 4.98 5.31 0.01
CA TYR A 209 3.76 6.09 0.14
C TYR A 209 3.21 5.94 1.58
N PRO A 210 3.34 6.96 2.44
CA PRO A 210 3.28 6.87 3.89
C PRO A 210 1.85 7.05 4.43
N VAL A 211 0.96 6.08 4.18
CA VAL A 211 -0.47 6.16 4.56
C VAL A 211 -0.69 6.52 6.04
N LEU A 212 0.08 5.93 6.97
CA LEU A 212 -0.07 6.23 8.40
C LEU A 212 0.47 7.61 8.80
N GLU A 213 1.54 8.09 8.17
CA GLU A 213 2.06 9.44 8.44
C GLU A 213 1.04 10.51 8.07
N ALA A 214 0.38 10.33 6.92
CA ALA A 214 -0.75 11.14 6.52
C ALA A 214 -1.89 11.05 7.55
N SER A 215 -2.19 9.86 8.06
CA SER A 215 -3.21 9.66 9.10
C SER A 215 -2.89 10.41 10.40
N HIS A 216 -1.63 10.39 10.84
CA HIS A 216 -1.16 11.13 12.01
C HIS A 216 -1.38 12.64 11.84
N MET A 217 -1.00 13.20 10.68
CA MET A 217 -1.25 14.61 10.40
C MET A 217 -2.75 14.94 10.35
N ARG A 218 -3.55 14.10 9.69
CA ARG A 218 -5.00 14.27 9.59
C ARG A 218 -5.68 14.22 10.96
N HIS A 219 -5.18 13.39 11.89
CA HIS A 219 -5.69 13.33 13.26
C HIS A 219 -5.51 14.68 13.96
N VAL A 220 -4.32 15.26 13.86
CA VAL A 220 -4.06 16.60 14.42
C VAL A 220 -4.92 17.64 13.70
N ALA A 221 -4.97 17.62 12.36
CA ALA A 221 -5.81 18.47 11.50
C ALA A 221 -7.28 18.50 11.94
N ALA A 222 -7.83 17.36 12.37
CA ALA A 222 -9.21 17.25 12.81
C ALA A 222 -9.47 17.87 14.21
N GLY A 223 -8.46 17.85 15.09
CA GLY A 223 -8.57 18.36 16.46
C GLY A 223 -8.44 19.87 16.60
N GLY A 224 -7.74 20.54 15.68
CA GLY A 224 -7.57 21.99 15.66
C GLY A 224 -8.71 22.73 14.94
N THR A 225 -9.13 23.87 15.47
CA THR A 225 -10.08 24.80 14.81
C THR A 225 -9.45 26.13 14.42
N THR A 226 -8.25 26.42 14.93
CA THR A 226 -7.50 27.66 14.65
C THR A 226 -5.99 27.38 14.54
N ALA A 227 -5.24 28.20 13.79
CA ALA A 227 -3.79 28.05 13.66
C ALA A 227 -3.04 27.95 15.01
N PRO A 228 -3.35 28.76 16.05
CA PRO A 228 -2.70 28.61 17.35
C PRO A 228 -3.00 27.27 18.05
N SER A 229 -4.24 26.77 17.91
CA SER A 229 -4.65 25.49 18.53
C SER A 229 -3.89 24.29 17.97
N PHE A 230 -3.37 24.40 16.74
CA PHE A 230 -2.54 23.37 16.12
C PHE A 230 -1.16 23.26 16.78
N TYR A 231 -0.46 24.39 16.97
CA TYR A 231 0.88 24.40 17.54
C TYR A 231 0.91 24.09 19.04
N THR A 232 -0.20 24.30 19.74
CA THR A 232 -0.35 23.97 21.17
C THR A 232 -0.93 22.57 21.39
N ASN A 233 -1.29 21.84 20.34
CA ASN A 233 -1.80 20.48 20.47
C ASN A 233 -0.64 19.57 20.92
N SER A 234 -0.77 18.98 22.11
CA SER A 234 0.23 18.04 22.66
C SER A 234 0.48 16.86 21.72
N ASP A 235 -0.53 16.46 20.96
CA ASP A 235 -0.44 15.33 20.04
C ASP A 235 0.43 15.68 18.83
N TRP A 236 0.57 16.95 18.46
CA TRP A 236 1.40 17.36 17.31
C TRP A 236 2.83 16.84 17.43
N ALA A 237 3.48 17.07 18.57
CA ALA A 237 4.87 16.68 18.76
C ALA A 237 5.05 15.15 18.71
N ASP A 238 4.07 14.42 19.25
CA ASP A 238 4.07 12.96 19.32
C ASP A 238 3.84 12.35 17.92
N GLN A 239 2.83 12.83 17.21
CA GLN A 239 2.48 12.44 15.84
C GLN A 239 3.60 12.76 14.84
N MET A 240 4.26 13.92 14.97
CA MET A 240 5.41 14.27 14.15
C MET A 240 6.65 13.42 14.46
N ARG A 241 6.83 12.98 15.71
CA ARG A 241 7.91 12.06 16.09
C ARG A 241 7.65 10.66 15.53
N GLU A 242 6.42 10.18 15.59
CA GLU A 242 5.98 8.94 14.96
C GLU A 242 6.22 9.00 13.44
N GLY A 243 5.75 10.04 12.75
CA GLY A 243 5.99 10.24 11.31
C GLY A 243 7.48 10.21 10.94
N ARG A 244 8.34 10.92 11.69
CA ARG A 244 9.79 10.85 11.46
C ARG A 244 10.39 9.45 11.66
N ALA A 245 9.90 8.69 12.64
CA ALA A 245 10.35 7.32 12.85
C ALA A 245 9.94 6.42 11.67
N LEU A 246 8.78 6.67 11.06
CA LEU A 246 8.32 5.98 9.87
C LEU A 246 9.20 6.31 8.65
N LEU A 247 9.51 7.59 8.42
CA LEU A 247 10.43 8.03 7.37
C LEU A 247 11.83 7.42 7.53
N SER A 248 12.29 7.22 8.77
CA SER A 248 13.61 6.65 9.04
C SER A 248 13.80 5.24 8.49
N ALA A 249 12.73 4.52 8.13
CA ALA A 249 12.82 3.20 7.50
C ALA A 249 13.19 3.26 6.01
N GLN A 250 13.01 4.42 5.35
CA GLN A 250 13.27 4.61 3.93
C GLN A 250 14.75 4.79 3.64
N ALA A 251 15.17 4.40 2.43
CA ALA A 251 16.51 4.65 1.93
C ALA A 251 16.68 6.08 1.43
N ASP A 252 15.62 6.65 0.87
CA ASP A 252 15.56 8.04 0.42
C ASP A 252 14.30 8.74 0.93
N ILE A 253 14.45 9.51 2.02
CA ILE A 253 13.36 10.32 2.57
C ILE A 253 12.95 11.48 1.65
N SER A 254 13.81 11.88 0.71
CA SER A 254 13.51 12.98 -0.22
C SER A 254 12.61 12.54 -1.37
N ALA A 255 12.56 11.24 -1.65
CA ALA A 255 11.64 10.64 -2.62
C ALA A 255 10.34 10.11 -1.98
N ALA A 256 10.20 10.19 -0.65
CA ALA A 256 8.98 9.82 0.07
C ALA A 256 7.80 10.65 -0.46
N TRP A 257 6.70 10.02 -0.87
CA TRP A 257 5.52 10.80 -1.22
C TRP A 257 4.83 11.26 0.05
N THR A 258 4.26 12.46 0.10
CA THR A 258 3.49 12.91 1.28
C THR A 258 2.16 13.45 0.81
N ALA A 259 1.06 12.89 1.31
CA ALA A 259 -0.29 13.26 0.89
C ALA A 259 -1.23 13.32 2.09
N VAL A 260 -1.83 14.47 2.37
CA VAL A 260 -2.87 14.61 3.41
C VAL A 260 -4.23 14.08 2.98
N GLU A 261 -4.43 13.92 1.67
CA GLU A 261 -5.60 13.30 1.06
C GLU A 261 -5.17 12.37 -0.07
N SER A 262 -5.97 11.35 -0.31
CA SER A 262 -5.77 10.38 -1.38
C SER A 262 -7.08 9.72 -1.76
N LYS A 263 -7.05 8.91 -2.82
CA LYS A 263 -8.19 8.06 -3.19
C LYS A 263 -8.64 7.11 -2.08
N ASP A 264 -7.72 6.71 -1.19
CA ASP A 264 -7.93 5.72 -0.13
C ASP A 264 -8.35 6.37 1.20
N THR A 265 -8.51 7.69 1.23
CA THR A 265 -8.92 8.43 2.43
C THR A 265 -10.12 9.33 2.13
N THR A 266 -10.92 9.64 3.16
CA THR A 266 -11.97 10.65 3.00
C THR A 266 -11.34 12.04 2.80
N ARG A 267 -12.07 12.97 2.18
CA ARG A 267 -11.63 14.37 2.09
C ARG A 267 -11.54 14.97 3.49
N LEU A 268 -10.57 15.85 3.77
CA LEU A 268 -10.47 16.56 5.05
C LEU A 268 -11.73 17.40 5.32
N LEU A 269 -12.26 18.04 4.28
CA LEU A 269 -13.46 18.87 4.35
C LEU A 269 -14.77 18.06 4.43
N SER A 270 -14.70 16.73 4.47
CA SER A 270 -15.87 15.85 4.44
C SER A 270 -16.71 15.90 5.72
N GLN A 271 -16.12 16.29 6.85
CA GLN A 271 -16.81 16.28 8.15
C GLN A 271 -17.74 17.48 8.37
N GLN A 272 -17.46 18.63 7.74
CA GLN A 272 -18.26 19.87 7.85
C GLN A 272 -18.73 20.19 9.29
N ARG A 273 -17.83 20.00 10.26
CA ARG A 273 -18.11 20.13 11.69
C ARG A 273 -18.00 21.58 12.18
N GLY A 274 -17.27 22.44 11.46
CA GLY A 274 -17.04 23.85 11.79
C GLY A 274 -17.73 24.83 10.83
N SER A 275 -17.38 26.12 10.98
CA SER A 275 -17.69 27.12 9.97
C SER A 275 -16.85 26.91 8.71
N ILE A 276 -17.25 27.50 7.57
CA ILE A 276 -16.45 27.45 6.33
C ILE A 276 -15.02 27.96 6.57
N GLY A 277 -14.87 28.99 7.42
CA GLY A 277 -13.56 29.53 7.78
C GLY A 277 -12.70 28.51 8.54
N ASP A 278 -13.29 27.77 9.49
CA ASP A 278 -12.56 26.77 10.27
C ASP A 278 -12.11 25.59 9.38
N GLU A 279 -12.98 25.12 8.48
CA GLU A 279 -12.67 24.02 7.57
C GLU A 279 -11.59 24.44 6.54
N ALA A 280 -11.67 25.67 6.02
CA ALA A 280 -10.63 26.22 5.15
C ALA A 280 -9.27 26.29 5.88
N TRP A 281 -9.25 26.73 7.15
CA TRP A 281 -8.02 26.76 7.95
C TRP A 281 -7.43 25.38 8.20
N ARG A 282 -8.26 24.37 8.49
CA ARG A 282 -7.79 22.98 8.65
C ARG A 282 -7.10 22.48 7.39
N LEU A 283 -7.72 22.71 6.23
CA LEU A 283 -7.12 22.32 4.96
C LEU A 283 -5.80 23.08 4.70
N MET A 284 -5.78 24.39 4.94
CA MET A 284 -4.57 25.20 4.77
C MET A 284 -3.41 24.74 5.64
N VAL A 285 -3.65 24.38 6.91
CA VAL A 285 -2.60 23.87 7.81
C VAL A 285 -2.12 22.49 7.38
N ALA A 286 -3.04 21.60 6.97
CA ALA A 286 -2.68 20.28 6.44
C ALA A 286 -1.80 20.40 5.18
N LEU A 287 -2.18 21.27 4.25
CA LEU A 287 -1.38 21.56 3.06
C LEU A 287 -0.05 22.22 3.41
N ALA A 288 -0.04 23.19 4.33
CA ALA A 288 1.21 23.82 4.75
C ALA A 288 2.19 22.79 5.31
N TRP A 289 1.73 21.86 6.16
CA TRP A 289 2.54 20.73 6.59
C TRP A 289 3.05 19.91 5.40
N GLN A 290 2.16 19.44 4.52
CA GLN A 290 2.53 18.61 3.38
C GLN A 290 3.61 19.26 2.50
N PHE A 291 3.47 20.55 2.18
CA PHE A 291 4.41 21.29 1.34
C PHE A 291 5.70 21.73 2.05
N THR A 292 5.80 21.53 3.36
CA THR A 292 7.00 21.86 4.17
C THR A 292 7.62 20.63 4.83
N TRP A 293 7.00 19.46 4.67
CA TRP A 293 7.49 18.20 5.21
C TRP A 293 8.52 17.56 4.26
N TYR A 294 9.14 16.48 4.72
CA TYR A 294 10.10 15.73 3.92
C TYR A 294 9.41 15.07 2.73
N GLY A 295 10.11 15.01 1.59
CA GLY A 295 9.66 14.25 0.43
C GLY A 295 9.00 15.08 -0.67
N ILE A 296 8.18 14.42 -1.47
CA ILE A 296 7.45 14.94 -2.62
C ILE A 296 5.97 15.09 -2.23
N PRO A 297 5.43 16.32 -2.16
CA PRO A 297 4.02 16.52 -1.83
C PRO A 297 3.11 16.08 -2.99
N GLU A 298 2.14 15.20 -2.71
CA GLU A 298 1.11 14.77 -3.67
C GLU A 298 -0.22 15.46 -3.36
N LEU A 299 -0.73 16.22 -4.34
CA LEU A 299 -2.03 16.87 -4.22
C LEU A 299 -3.11 15.99 -4.85
N TYR A 300 -4.00 15.43 -4.03
CA TYR A 300 -5.16 14.70 -4.55
C TYR A 300 -6.10 15.66 -5.28
N ASN A 301 -6.51 15.29 -6.50
CA ASN A 301 -7.25 16.18 -7.39
C ASN A 301 -8.52 16.76 -6.72
N GLY A 302 -8.79 18.04 -6.90
CA GLY A 302 -9.92 18.74 -6.30
C GLY A 302 -9.67 19.30 -4.90
N VAL A 303 -8.55 18.97 -4.25
CA VAL A 303 -8.15 19.61 -2.99
C VAL A 303 -7.94 21.11 -3.18
N GLU A 304 -7.32 21.50 -4.29
CA GLU A 304 -7.10 22.89 -4.70
C GLU A 304 -8.41 23.68 -4.88
N LEU A 305 -9.52 22.96 -5.12
CA LEU A 305 -10.86 23.51 -5.25
C LEU A 305 -11.73 23.30 -4.00
N ALA A 306 -11.13 22.84 -2.90
CA ALA A 306 -11.81 22.54 -1.65
C ALA A 306 -12.95 21.50 -1.80
N PHE A 307 -12.75 20.47 -2.62
CA PHE A 307 -13.71 19.38 -2.75
C PHE A 307 -13.92 18.66 -1.41
N SER A 308 -15.16 18.58 -0.95
CA SER A 308 -15.52 17.97 0.33
C SER A 308 -15.88 16.49 0.25
N GLY A 309 -16.00 15.92 -0.96
CA GLY A 309 -16.44 14.54 -1.16
C GLY A 309 -17.92 14.33 -0.81
N LEU A 310 -18.34 13.07 -0.77
CA LEU A 310 -19.75 12.65 -0.63
C LEU A 310 -20.16 12.31 0.82
N CYS A 311 -19.52 12.86 1.85
CA CYS A 311 -19.88 12.53 3.24
C CYS A 311 -20.99 13.39 3.82
N PHE A 312 -21.55 12.92 4.94
CA PHE A 312 -22.68 13.53 5.61
C PHE A 312 -22.29 14.13 6.95
N LYS A 313 -22.95 15.23 7.32
CA LYS A 313 -22.73 15.91 8.60
C LYS A 313 -23.39 15.20 9.78
N ASP A 314 -24.61 14.70 9.57
CA ASP A 314 -25.44 14.07 10.59
C ASP A 314 -26.40 13.03 9.97
N ALA A 315 -27.16 12.32 10.81
CA ALA A 315 -28.09 11.30 10.35
C ALA A 315 -29.20 11.83 9.41
N LYS A 316 -29.56 13.12 9.52
CA LYS A 316 -30.55 13.74 8.63
C LYS A 316 -29.94 14.02 7.26
N ASP A 317 -28.72 14.53 7.23
CA ASP A 317 -27.95 14.76 6.02
C ASP A 317 -27.62 13.43 5.30
N ARG A 318 -27.26 12.37 6.04
CA ARG A 318 -27.08 11.01 5.50
C ARG A 318 -28.31 10.55 4.72
N ARG A 319 -29.50 10.67 5.32
CA ARG A 319 -30.76 10.30 4.66
C ARG A 319 -31.04 11.16 3.42
N ARG A 320 -30.70 12.46 3.46
CA ARG A 320 -30.85 13.35 2.32
C ARG A 320 -29.93 12.94 1.17
N GLN A 321 -28.65 12.67 1.44
CA GLN A 321 -27.68 12.27 0.43
C GLN A 321 -28.05 10.94 -0.23
N ILE A 322 -28.44 9.93 0.55
CA ILE A 322 -28.93 8.64 0.00
C ILE A 322 -30.15 8.85 -0.90
N LYS A 323 -31.07 9.73 -0.49
CA LYS A 323 -32.25 10.05 -1.30
C LYS A 323 -31.85 10.68 -2.64
N LEU A 324 -30.95 11.66 -2.64
CA LEU A 324 -30.47 12.31 -3.86
C LEU A 324 -29.76 11.31 -4.79
N MET A 325 -28.87 10.46 -4.26
CA MET A 325 -28.19 9.42 -5.03
C MET A 325 -29.20 8.46 -5.70
N ARG A 326 -30.26 8.09 -4.98
CA ARG A 326 -31.31 7.24 -5.52
C ARG A 326 -32.15 7.94 -6.59
N GLU A 327 -32.41 9.24 -6.45
CA GLU A 327 -33.07 10.06 -7.47
C GLU A 327 -32.22 10.17 -8.74
N GLU A 328 -30.89 10.12 -8.62
CA GLU A 328 -29.93 10.07 -9.74
C GLU A 328 -29.69 8.65 -10.29
N GLY A 329 -30.38 7.63 -9.75
CA GLY A 329 -30.34 6.26 -10.27
C GLY A 329 -29.31 5.33 -9.59
N VAL A 330 -28.63 5.77 -8.54
CA VAL A 330 -27.76 4.89 -7.74
C VAL A 330 -28.61 3.89 -6.96
N SER A 331 -28.23 2.60 -7.02
CA SER A 331 -28.97 1.56 -6.27
C SER A 331 -28.90 1.80 -4.75
N SER A 332 -29.96 1.42 -4.03
CA SER A 332 -30.03 1.61 -2.57
C SER A 332 -28.85 0.97 -1.84
N MET A 333 -28.41 -0.23 -2.28
CA MET A 333 -27.28 -0.93 -1.68
C MET A 333 -25.97 -0.15 -1.85
N VAL A 334 -25.72 0.39 -3.05
CA VAL A 334 -24.52 1.20 -3.33
C VAL A 334 -24.58 2.53 -2.57
N ALA A 335 -25.73 3.20 -2.55
CA ALA A 335 -25.89 4.47 -1.84
C ALA A 335 -25.69 4.33 -0.32
N GLU A 336 -26.23 3.28 0.31
CA GLU A 336 -25.99 2.98 1.72
C GLU A 336 -24.52 2.65 1.98
N HIS A 337 -23.89 1.81 1.15
CA HIS A 337 -22.48 1.45 1.29
C HIS A 337 -21.54 2.67 1.17
N LEU A 338 -21.80 3.56 0.20
CA LEU A 338 -21.05 4.81 0.04
C LEU A 338 -21.15 5.71 1.28
N MET A 339 -22.33 5.77 1.92
CA MET A 339 -22.49 6.54 3.16
C MET A 339 -21.85 5.86 4.37
N ASP A 340 -21.92 4.53 4.49
CA ASP A 340 -21.27 3.82 5.61
C ASP A 340 -19.75 4.03 5.64
N ALA A 341 -19.15 4.34 4.49
CA ALA A 341 -17.75 4.72 4.40
C ALA A 341 -17.41 6.11 4.99
N CYS A 342 -18.43 6.91 5.32
CA CYS A 342 -18.29 8.28 5.85
C CYS A 342 -18.51 8.41 7.38
N ASP A 343 -18.91 7.35 8.08
CA ASP A 343 -19.10 7.40 9.53
C ASP A 343 -17.77 7.24 10.29
N HIS A 344 -17.15 8.38 10.63
CA HIS A 344 -15.93 8.43 11.42
C HIS A 344 -16.09 7.96 12.88
N ALA A 345 -17.30 7.98 13.46
CA ALA A 345 -17.50 7.56 14.85
C ALA A 345 -17.39 6.04 15.01
N GLN A 346 -17.66 5.28 13.94
CA GLN A 346 -17.41 3.85 13.89
C GLN A 346 -15.96 3.50 13.49
N ARG A 347 -15.14 4.49 13.10
CA ARG A 347 -13.84 4.29 12.45
C ARG A 347 -12.68 5.08 13.05
N VAL A 348 -12.77 5.51 14.31
CA VAL A 348 -11.60 6.09 15.02
C VAL A 348 -10.54 4.99 15.15
N GLY A 349 -9.39 5.17 14.48
CA GLY A 349 -8.28 4.19 14.45
C GLY A 349 -8.32 3.19 13.28
N LEU A 350 -9.14 3.46 12.26
CA LEU A 350 -9.49 2.50 11.22
C LEU A 350 -9.30 3.10 9.80
N VAL A 351 -8.27 2.66 9.05
CA VAL A 351 -7.84 3.13 7.70
C VAL A 351 -8.77 2.63 6.58
N ASP A 352 -9.91 3.25 6.30
CA ASP A 352 -10.89 2.89 5.23
C ASP A 352 -10.54 1.72 4.23
N HIS A 353 -11.34 0.64 4.26
CA HIS A 353 -11.20 -0.62 3.47
C HIS A 353 -11.44 -0.49 1.95
N GLY A 354 -11.26 0.68 1.36
CA GLY A 354 -11.88 1.01 0.09
C GLY A 354 -10.94 1.01 -1.11
N PHE A 355 -10.43 -0.15 -1.53
CA PHE A 355 -9.95 -0.33 -2.92
C PHE A 355 -11.09 -0.12 -3.95
N SER A 356 -12.34 -0.02 -3.50
CA SER A 356 -13.58 0.10 -4.27
C SER A 356 -13.93 1.54 -4.73
N ARG A 357 -13.00 2.50 -4.64
CA ARG A 357 -13.25 3.91 -4.99
C ARG A 357 -12.68 4.36 -6.35
N GLN A 358 -12.53 3.43 -7.31
CA GLN A 358 -12.36 3.80 -8.72
C GLN A 358 -13.70 4.13 -9.37
#